data_AF-A0A1Q7JGN8-F1
#
_entry.id   AF-A0A1Q7JGN8-F1
#
_cell.length_a   1.000
_cell.length_b   1.000
_cell.length_c   1.000
_cell.angle_alpha   90.00
_cell.angle_beta   90.00
_cell.angle_gamma   90.00
#
_symmetry.space_group_name_H-M   'P 1'
#
loop_
_entity.id
_entity.type
_entity.pdbx_description
1 polymer ?
#
loop_
_entity_poly.entity_id
_entity_poly.type
_entity_poly.pdbx_seq_one_letter_code
_entity_poly.pdbx_strand_id
1 'polypeptide(L)'
;MSLRFDGTPSAIWDGLARHGRPIQYAHVPMPLALWDVWTPIASLPAAFEPPSAGFALDWRSIRAMCERGIAFVTITHAAGISSTGDAELDRRLPFDEPYRIPEATAAAIWRTRAAGGRIVAVGTTVVRALEHAAAYDGVVRAGDAVATTRIGPNSRLRVVDAILSGTHEPGSSHYELLLAFVSDATLQRASAALEARGYRTHEFGDSVFIMKPTYTNALFPPRARVLKDAQGLRIVPSVVAGSDYQTSSAP
;
A
#
# COMPACT_ATOMS: atom_id res chain seq x y z
N MET A 1 -2.32 -2.47 -29.89
CA MET A 1 -3.15 -3.70 -30.04
C MET A 1 -4.33 -3.55 -29.10
N SER A 2 -5.57 -3.56 -29.60
CA SER A 2 -6.78 -3.50 -28.78
C SER A 2 -7.37 -4.91 -28.64
N LEU A 3 -7.60 -5.38 -27.43
CA LEU A 3 -8.36 -6.60 -27.18
C LEU A 3 -9.87 -6.28 -27.26
N ARG A 4 -10.64 -7.15 -27.88
CA ARG A 4 -12.11 -7.12 -27.87
C ARG A 4 -12.60 -8.45 -27.32
N PHE A 5 -13.57 -8.37 -26.43
CA PHE A 5 -14.22 -9.55 -25.85
C PHE A 5 -15.62 -9.64 -26.44
N ASP A 6 -16.00 -10.83 -26.89
CA ASP A 6 -17.35 -11.10 -27.36
C ASP A 6 -18.31 -11.27 -26.17
N GLY A 7 -19.52 -10.72 -26.29
CA GLY A 7 -20.57 -10.83 -25.28
C GLY A 7 -20.96 -9.50 -24.63
N THR A 8 -21.98 -9.54 -23.76
CA THR A 8 -22.39 -8.38 -22.97
C THR A 8 -21.42 -8.14 -21.81
N PRO A 9 -21.35 -6.91 -21.25
CA PRO A 9 -20.56 -6.65 -20.05
C PRO A 9 -20.86 -7.63 -18.91
N SER A 10 -22.12 -8.00 -18.70
CA SER A 10 -22.51 -8.99 -17.69
C SER A 10 -21.89 -10.37 -17.97
N ALA A 11 -21.96 -10.84 -19.21
CA ALA A 11 -21.38 -12.12 -19.59
C ALA A 11 -19.85 -12.14 -19.41
N ILE A 12 -19.19 -11.02 -19.67
CA ILE A 12 -17.74 -10.84 -19.43
C ILE A 12 -17.44 -10.92 -17.93
N TRP A 13 -18.18 -10.18 -17.09
CA TRP A 13 -18.01 -10.22 -15.63
C TRP A 13 -18.30 -11.61 -15.05
N ASP A 14 -19.35 -12.29 -15.50
CA ASP A 14 -19.67 -13.66 -15.09
C ASP A 14 -18.58 -14.65 -15.52
N GLY A 15 -17.95 -14.42 -16.68
CA GLY A 15 -16.81 -15.19 -17.16
C GLY A 15 -15.58 -14.96 -16.27
N LEU A 16 -15.26 -13.70 -15.96
CA LEU A 16 -14.16 -13.35 -15.05
C LEU A 16 -14.37 -13.94 -13.66
N ALA A 17 -15.58 -13.91 -13.12
CA ALA A 17 -15.88 -14.48 -11.81
C ALA A 17 -15.75 -16.02 -11.78
N ARG A 18 -16.12 -16.70 -12.88
CA ARG A 18 -16.05 -18.18 -12.97
C ARG A 18 -14.67 -18.71 -13.29
N HIS A 19 -13.90 -17.99 -14.10
CA HIS A 19 -12.63 -18.47 -14.66
C HIS A 19 -11.40 -17.73 -14.14
N GLY A 20 -11.59 -16.52 -13.60
CA GLY A 20 -10.53 -15.72 -13.02
C GLY A 20 -9.90 -16.41 -11.82
N ARG A 21 -8.60 -16.15 -11.64
CA ARG A 21 -7.82 -16.63 -10.50
C ARG A 21 -6.95 -15.48 -10.00
N PRO A 22 -6.67 -15.43 -8.68
CA PRO A 22 -5.67 -14.52 -8.16
C PRO A 22 -4.32 -14.71 -8.86
N ILE A 23 -3.52 -13.65 -8.90
CA ILE A 23 -2.13 -13.74 -9.30
C ILE A 23 -1.40 -14.65 -8.32
N GLN A 24 -0.70 -15.65 -8.84
CA GLN A 24 0.10 -16.58 -8.06
C GLN A 24 1.53 -16.04 -7.94
N TYR A 25 2.00 -15.88 -6.71
CA TYR A 25 3.37 -15.44 -6.44
C TYR A 25 4.32 -16.62 -6.35
N ALA A 26 5.53 -16.48 -6.90
CA ALA A 26 6.51 -17.57 -6.96
C ALA A 26 6.95 -18.09 -5.58
N HIS A 27 6.94 -17.23 -4.55
CA HIS A 27 7.28 -17.59 -3.18
C HIS A 27 6.11 -18.24 -2.40
N VAL A 28 4.91 -18.29 -2.98
CA VAL A 28 3.74 -18.93 -2.39
C VAL A 28 3.50 -20.26 -3.11
N PRO A 29 3.84 -21.42 -2.50
CA PRO A 29 3.75 -22.72 -3.18
C PRO A 29 2.31 -23.24 -3.29
N MET A 30 1.40 -22.76 -2.43
CA MET A 30 0.00 -23.17 -2.43
C MET A 30 -0.84 -22.27 -3.37
N PRO A 31 -1.81 -22.84 -4.10
CA PRO A 31 -2.71 -22.05 -4.93
C PRO A 31 -3.50 -21.05 -4.08
N LEU A 32 -3.49 -19.77 -4.50
CA LEU A 32 -4.29 -18.73 -3.87
C LEU A 32 -5.76 -18.78 -4.33
N ALA A 33 -6.67 -18.65 -3.37
CA ALA A 33 -8.09 -18.43 -3.60
C ALA A 33 -8.44 -16.94 -3.49
N LEU A 34 -9.63 -16.56 -3.99
CA LEU A 34 -10.04 -15.17 -4.02
C LEU A 34 -10.12 -14.54 -2.62
N TRP A 35 -10.51 -15.32 -1.60
CA TRP A 35 -10.57 -14.83 -0.21
C TRP A 35 -9.19 -14.61 0.42
N ASP A 36 -8.13 -15.27 -0.08
CA ASP A 36 -6.77 -15.06 0.42
C ASP A 36 -6.22 -13.70 -0.01
N VAL A 37 -6.74 -13.15 -1.11
CA VAL A 37 -6.32 -11.87 -1.69
C VAL A 37 -7.33 -10.74 -1.50
N TRP A 38 -8.39 -10.98 -0.72
CA TRP A 38 -9.40 -9.96 -0.43
C TRP A 38 -9.16 -9.31 0.92
N THR A 39 -8.99 -7.99 0.97
CA THR A 39 -8.86 -7.27 2.24
C THR A 39 -10.23 -6.84 2.78
N PRO A 40 -10.42 -6.74 4.10
CA PRO A 40 -11.68 -6.25 4.67
C PRO A 40 -12.08 -4.85 4.19
N ILE A 41 -11.11 -4.04 3.76
CA ILE A 41 -11.31 -2.66 3.29
C ILE A 41 -11.50 -2.55 1.77
N ALA A 42 -11.36 -3.65 1.03
CA ALA A 42 -11.60 -3.69 -0.42
C ALA A 42 -13.09 -3.90 -0.71
N SER A 43 -13.61 -3.17 -1.70
CA SER A 43 -15.03 -3.21 -2.10
C SER A 43 -15.27 -3.70 -3.53
N LEU A 44 -14.31 -3.53 -4.44
CA LEU A 44 -14.47 -3.84 -5.86
C LEU A 44 -13.27 -4.66 -6.38
N PRO A 45 -13.50 -5.66 -7.24
CA PRO A 45 -12.44 -6.43 -7.90
C PRO A 45 -11.84 -5.63 -9.06
N ALA A 46 -11.21 -4.50 -8.75
CA ALA A 46 -10.75 -3.52 -9.74
C ALA A 46 -9.25 -3.58 -10.02
N ALA A 47 -8.45 -4.22 -9.18
CA ALA A 47 -7.01 -4.31 -9.29
C ALA A 47 -6.55 -5.71 -9.71
N PHE A 48 -5.36 -5.80 -10.31
CA PHE A 48 -4.72 -7.07 -10.65
C PHE A 48 -4.21 -7.81 -9.41
N GLU A 49 -3.64 -7.05 -8.46
CA GLU A 49 -3.07 -7.57 -7.22
C GLU A 49 -3.84 -7.09 -5.99
N PRO A 50 -3.81 -7.85 -4.88
CA PRO A 50 -4.35 -7.39 -3.61
C PRO A 50 -3.69 -6.08 -3.14
N PRO A 51 -4.45 -5.17 -2.50
CA PRO A 51 -3.87 -4.03 -1.80
C PRO A 51 -3.22 -4.52 -0.49
N SER A 52 -2.06 -5.17 -0.60
CA SER A 52 -1.43 -5.98 0.46
C SER A 52 -1.16 -5.24 1.77
N ALA A 53 -0.81 -3.94 1.71
CA ALA A 53 -0.67 -3.11 2.91
C ALA A 53 -1.97 -3.04 3.75
N GLY A 54 -3.13 -3.29 3.13
CA GLY A 54 -4.42 -3.37 3.78
C GLY A 54 -4.63 -4.64 4.62
N PHE A 55 -3.83 -5.70 4.44
CA PHE A 55 -3.91 -6.91 5.27
C PHE A 55 -3.55 -6.63 6.74
N ALA A 56 -2.78 -5.58 7.02
CA ALA A 56 -2.47 -5.15 8.37
C ALA A 56 -3.67 -4.52 9.10
N LEU A 57 -4.79 -4.29 8.42
CA LEU A 57 -5.98 -3.64 8.95
C LEU A 57 -7.15 -4.62 9.06
N ASP A 58 -7.91 -4.48 10.15
CA ASP A 58 -9.17 -5.17 10.36
C ASP A 58 -10.23 -4.18 10.86
N TRP A 59 -11.48 -4.63 10.97
CA TRP A 59 -12.56 -3.77 11.42
C TRP A 59 -12.39 -3.29 12.88
N ARG A 60 -11.65 -4.03 13.71
CA ARG A 60 -11.40 -3.64 15.11
C ARG A 60 -10.40 -2.50 15.17
N SER A 61 -9.30 -2.58 14.41
CA SER A 61 -8.27 -1.55 14.36
C SER A 61 -8.81 -0.28 13.71
N ILE A 62 -9.59 -0.39 12.63
CA ILE A 62 -10.27 0.75 12.00
C ILE A 62 -11.22 1.44 12.98
N ARG A 63 -12.07 0.67 13.67
CA ARG A 63 -12.98 1.22 14.68
C ARG A 63 -12.21 1.93 15.80
N ALA A 64 -11.16 1.32 16.33
CA ALA A 64 -10.34 1.89 17.39
C ALA A 64 -9.57 3.15 16.96
N MET A 65 -9.33 3.34 15.66
CA MET A 65 -8.80 4.59 15.09
C MET A 65 -9.91 5.65 15.01
N CYS A 66 -11.09 5.30 14.50
CA CYS A 66 -12.24 6.20 14.42
C CYS A 66 -12.68 6.72 15.80
N GLU A 67 -12.70 5.87 16.83
CA GLU A 67 -13.02 6.26 18.22
C GLU A 67 -11.99 7.24 18.81
N ARG A 68 -10.79 7.30 18.25
CA ARG A 68 -9.74 8.29 18.60
C ARG A 68 -9.76 9.54 17.72
N GLY A 69 -10.80 9.72 16.90
CA GLY A 69 -10.94 10.86 16.00
C GLY A 69 -10.08 10.79 14.74
N ILE A 70 -9.52 9.62 14.40
CA ILE A 70 -8.79 9.41 13.16
C ILE A 70 -9.80 9.04 12.07
N ALA A 71 -9.95 9.90 11.06
CA ALA A 71 -10.81 9.60 9.92
C ALA A 71 -10.21 8.49 9.05
N PHE A 72 -11.05 7.56 8.60
CA PHE A 72 -10.72 6.54 7.61
C PHE A 72 -11.55 6.77 6.34
N VAL A 73 -10.87 6.92 5.21
CA VAL A 73 -11.49 7.17 3.90
C VAL A 73 -10.82 6.31 2.85
N THR A 74 -11.52 6.01 1.76
CA THR A 74 -11.08 5.08 0.73
C THR A 74 -11.00 5.73 -0.64
N ILE A 75 -10.16 5.15 -1.51
CA ILE A 75 -10.14 5.40 -2.94
C ILE A 75 -10.30 4.05 -3.65
N THR A 76 -10.77 4.07 -4.90
CA THR A 76 -10.70 2.89 -5.76
C THR A 76 -9.46 3.00 -6.63
N HIS A 77 -8.71 1.91 -6.77
CA HIS A 77 -7.47 1.90 -7.54
C HIS A 77 -7.36 0.59 -8.31
N ALA A 78 -7.22 0.68 -9.63
CA ALA A 78 -6.94 -0.43 -10.52
C ALA A 78 -5.43 -0.56 -10.70
N ALA A 79 -4.74 -0.90 -9.61
CA ALA A 79 -3.30 -1.11 -9.63
C ALA A 79 -2.95 -2.27 -10.56
N GLY A 80 -1.86 -2.11 -11.32
CA GLY A 80 -1.28 -3.18 -12.10
C GLY A 80 -0.50 -4.17 -11.23
N ILE A 81 0.27 -5.01 -11.90
CA ILE A 81 1.18 -5.96 -11.26
C ILE A 81 2.43 -5.29 -10.71
N SER A 82 2.99 -5.85 -9.64
CA SER A 82 4.21 -5.36 -9.00
C SER A 82 5.48 -6.02 -9.55
N SER A 83 5.35 -7.22 -10.13
CA SER A 83 6.39 -7.90 -10.91
C SER A 83 5.77 -8.81 -11.97
N THR A 84 6.42 -8.92 -13.13
CA THR A 84 6.14 -9.91 -14.18
C THR A 84 7.04 -11.14 -14.08
N GLY A 85 8.05 -11.12 -13.20
CA GLY A 85 9.15 -12.09 -13.18
C GLY A 85 10.17 -11.93 -14.32
N ASP A 86 10.06 -10.87 -15.12
CA ASP A 86 11.00 -10.52 -16.19
C ASP A 86 11.66 -9.19 -15.86
N ALA A 87 12.99 -9.21 -15.69
CA ALA A 87 13.73 -8.05 -15.21
C ALA A 87 13.74 -6.85 -16.18
N GLU A 88 13.50 -7.06 -17.47
CA GLU A 88 13.39 -5.96 -18.46
C GLU A 88 12.01 -5.31 -18.40
N LEU A 89 10.96 -6.13 -18.31
CA LEU A 89 9.60 -5.63 -18.15
C LEU A 89 9.39 -4.94 -16.80
N ASP A 90 9.95 -5.48 -15.73
CA ASP A 90 9.82 -4.94 -14.38
C ASP A 90 10.43 -3.55 -14.23
N ARG A 91 11.49 -3.23 -14.98
CA ARG A 91 12.06 -1.87 -15.03
C ARG A 91 11.06 -0.83 -15.55
N ARG A 92 10.02 -1.25 -16.27
CA ARG A 92 8.98 -0.38 -16.80
C ARG A 92 7.80 -0.19 -15.84
N LEU A 93 7.69 -1.00 -14.78
CA LEU A 93 6.62 -0.90 -13.78
C LEU A 93 6.80 0.31 -12.84
N PRO A 94 5.73 0.91 -12.29
CA PRO A 94 4.33 0.57 -12.56
C PRO A 94 3.93 1.10 -13.94
N PHE A 95 2.97 0.41 -14.57
CA PHE A 95 2.25 0.97 -15.71
C PHE A 95 1.23 2.03 -15.24
N ASP A 96 0.54 2.64 -16.19
CA ASP A 96 -0.55 3.58 -15.91
C ASP A 96 -1.65 2.93 -15.05
N GLU A 97 -1.99 3.56 -13.92
CA GLU A 97 -2.92 3.00 -12.95
C GLU A 97 -4.21 3.83 -12.85
N PRO A 98 -5.35 3.35 -13.38
CA PRO A 98 -6.63 4.02 -13.20
C PRO A 98 -7.03 4.06 -11.72
N TYR A 99 -7.58 5.19 -11.29
CA TYR A 99 -8.08 5.36 -9.93
C TYR A 99 -9.32 6.25 -9.91
N ARG A 100 -10.08 6.16 -8.81
CA ARG A 100 -11.21 7.03 -8.49
C ARG A 100 -11.09 7.53 -7.06
N ILE A 101 -11.15 8.85 -6.90
CA ILE A 101 -11.20 9.51 -5.58
C ILE A 101 -12.63 10.02 -5.35
N PRO A 102 -13.37 9.47 -4.37
CA PRO A 102 -14.67 10.00 -3.98
C PRO A 102 -14.59 11.45 -3.48
N GLU A 103 -15.65 12.24 -3.68
CA GLU A 103 -15.76 13.62 -3.20
C GLU A 103 -15.59 13.69 -1.68
N ALA A 104 -16.18 12.73 -0.95
CA ALA A 104 -16.05 12.62 0.49
C ALA A 104 -14.58 12.42 0.93
N THR A 105 -13.80 11.66 0.16
CA THR A 105 -12.37 11.42 0.42
C THR A 105 -11.55 12.68 0.17
N ALA A 106 -11.75 13.36 -0.96
CA ALA A 106 -11.08 14.63 -1.24
C ALA A 106 -11.42 15.70 -0.17
N ALA A 107 -12.68 15.81 0.23
CA ALA A 107 -13.13 16.72 1.29
C ALA A 107 -12.57 16.36 2.67
N ALA A 108 -12.42 15.08 2.99
CA ALA A 108 -11.77 14.64 4.23
C ALA A 108 -10.29 15.02 4.24
N ILE A 109 -9.57 14.78 3.14
CA ILE A 109 -8.15 15.16 3.00
C ILE A 109 -8.00 16.68 3.16
N TRP A 110 -8.84 17.47 2.49
CA TRP A 110 -8.80 18.93 2.61
C TRP A 110 -9.02 19.40 4.05
N ARG A 111 -10.06 18.88 4.74
CA ARG A 111 -10.35 19.23 6.15
C ARG A 111 -9.19 18.86 7.07
N THR A 112 -8.63 17.66 6.90
CA THR A 112 -7.48 17.22 7.71
C THR A 112 -6.28 18.14 7.51
N ARG A 113 -5.96 18.51 6.27
CA ARG A 113 -4.85 19.44 5.99
C ARG A 113 -5.11 20.85 6.52
N ALA A 114 -6.34 21.36 6.37
CA ALA A 114 -6.73 22.68 6.90
C ALA A 114 -6.62 22.73 8.43
N ALA A 115 -6.83 21.61 9.11
CA ALA A 115 -6.66 21.47 10.57
C ALA A 115 -5.20 21.18 11.00
N GLY A 116 -4.23 21.16 10.08
CA GLY A 116 -2.84 20.80 10.39
C GLY A 116 -2.64 19.32 10.74
N GLY A 117 -3.62 18.47 10.39
CA GLY A 117 -3.56 17.02 10.57
C GLY A 117 -2.67 16.34 9.53
N ARG A 118 -2.51 15.03 9.68
CA ARG A 118 -1.63 14.20 8.83
C ARG A 118 -2.44 13.30 7.92
N ILE A 119 -1.95 13.09 6.70
CA ILE A 119 -2.47 12.11 5.76
C ILE A 119 -1.58 10.87 5.76
N VAL A 120 -2.15 9.73 6.14
CA VAL A 120 -1.48 8.43 6.14
C VAL A 120 -2.03 7.59 5.00
N ALA A 121 -1.17 7.21 4.04
CA ALA A 121 -1.54 6.29 2.98
C ALA A 121 -1.37 4.84 3.43
N VAL A 122 -2.28 3.97 3.03
CA VAL A 122 -2.19 2.52 3.20
C VAL A 122 -1.88 1.93 1.83
N GLY A 123 -0.60 1.67 1.58
CA GLY A 123 -0.10 1.19 0.30
C GLY A 123 0.49 2.28 -0.59
N THR A 124 1.45 1.87 -1.41
CA THR A 124 2.22 2.70 -2.35
C THR A 124 1.37 3.20 -3.53
N THR A 125 0.44 2.38 -4.02
CA THR A 125 -0.54 2.73 -5.05
C THR A 125 -1.41 3.92 -4.63
N VAL A 126 -1.85 3.94 -3.37
CA VAL A 126 -2.59 5.06 -2.79
C VAL A 126 -1.76 6.35 -2.82
N VAL A 127 -0.45 6.27 -2.52
CA VAL A 127 0.44 7.43 -2.64
C VAL A 127 0.49 7.94 -4.08
N ARG A 128 0.66 7.05 -5.07
CA ARG A 128 0.71 7.46 -6.49
C ARG A 128 -0.57 8.17 -6.92
N ALA A 129 -1.75 7.62 -6.59
CA ALA A 129 -3.02 8.26 -6.93
C ALA A 129 -3.22 9.62 -6.25
N LEU A 130 -2.95 9.73 -4.95
CA LEU A 130 -3.13 10.98 -4.22
C LEU A 130 -2.16 12.08 -4.67
N GLU A 131 -0.90 11.73 -4.91
CA GLU A 131 0.11 12.69 -5.38
C GLU A 131 -0.15 13.09 -6.84
N HIS A 132 -0.61 12.17 -7.68
CA HIS A 132 -1.05 12.49 -9.04
C HIS A 132 -2.25 13.45 -9.04
N ALA A 133 -3.28 13.16 -8.23
CA ALA A 133 -4.47 14.00 -8.10
C ALA A 133 -4.19 15.42 -7.58
N ALA A 134 -3.03 15.62 -6.96
CA ALA A 134 -2.56 16.87 -6.37
C ALA A 134 -1.34 17.47 -7.09
N ALA A 135 -0.96 16.96 -8.25
CA ALA A 135 0.31 17.30 -8.91
C ALA A 135 0.48 18.81 -9.20
N TYR A 136 -0.62 19.49 -9.54
CA TYR A 136 -0.61 20.90 -9.95
C TYR A 136 -0.37 21.87 -8.78
N ASP A 137 -1.17 21.76 -7.72
CA ASP A 137 -1.26 22.76 -6.63
C ASP A 137 -1.26 22.16 -5.23
N GLY A 138 -1.10 20.84 -5.09
CA GLY A 138 -1.19 20.14 -3.80
C GLY A 138 -2.63 19.94 -3.29
N VAL A 139 -3.64 20.20 -4.13
CA VAL A 139 -5.06 19.96 -3.81
C VAL A 139 -5.52 18.68 -4.49
N VAL A 140 -5.97 17.71 -3.69
CA VAL A 140 -6.50 16.43 -4.19
C VAL A 140 -7.87 16.67 -4.84
N ARG A 141 -7.96 16.42 -6.15
CA ARG A 141 -9.21 16.49 -6.92
C ARG A 141 -9.96 15.16 -6.86
N ALA A 142 -11.27 15.22 -6.64
CA ALA A 142 -12.15 14.07 -6.76
C ALA A 142 -12.38 13.70 -8.23
N GLY A 143 -12.79 12.46 -8.48
CA GLY A 143 -13.11 11.93 -9.80
C GLY A 143 -12.22 10.78 -10.25
N ASP A 144 -12.47 10.34 -11.48
CA ASP A 144 -11.72 9.30 -12.18
C ASP A 144 -10.51 9.90 -12.90
N ALA A 145 -9.37 9.25 -12.81
CA ALA A 145 -8.14 9.62 -13.50
C ALA A 145 -7.19 8.43 -13.63
N VAL A 146 -6.03 8.65 -14.26
CA VAL A 146 -5.01 7.63 -14.46
C VAL A 146 -3.70 8.17 -13.91
N ALA A 147 -3.13 7.51 -12.90
CA ALA A 147 -1.82 7.86 -12.36
C ALA A 147 -0.73 7.39 -13.33
N THR A 148 -0.06 8.35 -13.96
CA THR A 148 1.04 8.10 -14.92
C THR A 148 2.41 8.52 -14.37
N THR A 149 2.44 9.14 -13.18
CA THR A 149 3.66 9.71 -12.61
C THR A 149 4.43 8.68 -11.80
N ARG A 150 5.71 8.52 -12.11
CA ARG A 150 6.66 7.74 -11.30
C ARG A 150 7.15 8.56 -10.11
N ILE A 151 6.99 8.02 -8.91
CA ILE A 151 7.50 8.60 -7.67
C ILE A 151 8.82 7.92 -7.34
N GLY A 152 9.84 8.72 -7.05
CA GLY A 152 11.19 8.27 -6.70
C GLY A 152 11.86 9.18 -5.67
N PRO A 153 13.17 9.02 -5.42
CA PRO A 153 13.91 9.74 -4.37
C PRO A 153 13.80 11.27 -4.41
N ASN A 154 13.69 11.83 -5.62
CA ASN A 154 13.64 13.28 -5.84
C ASN A 154 12.20 13.83 -5.94
N SER A 155 11.18 12.97 -5.81
CA SER A 155 9.79 13.38 -5.90
C SER A 155 9.36 14.11 -4.63
N ARG A 156 8.82 15.33 -4.80
CA ARG A 156 8.20 16.07 -3.70
C ARG A 156 6.78 15.58 -3.46
N LEU A 157 6.59 14.81 -2.41
CA LEU A 157 5.27 14.40 -1.91
C LEU A 157 4.55 15.61 -1.26
N ARG A 158 3.41 15.99 -1.83
CA ARG A 158 2.59 17.16 -1.46
C ARG A 158 1.46 16.82 -0.50
N VAL A 159 0.98 15.57 -0.53
CA VAL A 159 -0.25 15.16 0.17
C VAL A 159 0.07 14.21 1.32
N VAL A 160 0.79 13.14 1.06
CA VAL A 160 0.93 12.03 2.01
C VAL A 160 2.09 12.29 2.96
N ASP A 161 1.86 12.24 4.27
CA ASP A 161 2.88 12.49 5.30
C ASP A 161 3.56 11.22 5.81
N ALA A 162 2.83 10.10 5.79
CA ALA A 162 3.30 8.80 6.19
C ALA A 162 2.64 7.68 5.37
N ILE A 163 3.28 6.53 5.31
CA ILE A 163 2.81 5.35 4.58
C ILE A 163 2.88 4.11 5.47
N LEU A 164 1.82 3.32 5.46
CA LEU A 164 1.83 1.91 5.85
C LEU A 164 2.04 1.08 4.58
N SER A 165 3.07 0.24 4.55
CA SER A 165 3.48 -0.53 3.37
C SER A 165 4.05 -1.88 3.79
N GLY A 166 4.14 -2.84 2.86
CA GLY A 166 5.08 -3.94 2.99
C GLY A 166 6.53 -3.48 2.81
N THR A 167 7.47 -4.40 3.00
CA THR A 167 8.89 -4.23 2.61
C THR A 167 9.04 -4.48 1.12
N HIS A 168 9.93 -3.74 0.45
CA HIS A 168 10.17 -3.86 -0.98
C HIS A 168 11.65 -4.05 -1.26
N GLU A 169 11.96 -4.75 -2.34
CA GLU A 169 13.35 -4.97 -2.77
C GLU A 169 13.93 -3.71 -3.43
N PRO A 170 15.22 -3.40 -3.21
CA PRO A 170 15.91 -2.32 -3.91
C PRO A 170 15.75 -2.41 -5.44
N GLY A 171 15.51 -1.26 -6.07
CA GLY A 171 15.27 -1.17 -7.52
C GLY A 171 13.83 -1.46 -7.97
N SER A 172 12.97 -1.99 -7.08
CA SER A 172 11.54 -2.06 -7.37
C SER A 172 10.91 -0.66 -7.33
N SER A 173 9.85 -0.44 -8.12
CA SER A 173 9.17 0.86 -8.15
C SER A 173 8.54 1.25 -6.80
N HIS A 174 8.20 0.27 -5.98
CA HIS A 174 7.71 0.48 -4.63
C HIS A 174 8.83 0.93 -3.70
N TYR A 175 10.01 0.34 -3.78
CA TYR A 175 11.19 0.79 -3.05
C TYR A 175 11.60 2.21 -3.44
N GLU A 176 11.65 2.50 -4.73
CA GLU A 176 11.94 3.85 -5.25
C GLU A 176 10.95 4.89 -4.70
N LEU A 177 9.66 4.54 -4.61
CA LEU A 177 8.65 5.41 -3.99
C LEU A 177 8.93 5.64 -2.50
N LEU A 178 9.36 4.62 -1.75
CA LEU A 178 9.71 4.79 -0.33
C LEU A 178 10.89 5.74 -0.13
N LEU A 179 11.79 5.85 -1.11
CA LEU A 179 12.91 6.81 -1.09
C LEU A 179 12.43 8.28 -1.15
N ALA A 180 11.19 8.54 -1.57
CA ALA A 180 10.57 9.87 -1.46
C ALA A 180 10.19 10.25 -0.01
N PHE A 181 10.13 9.27 0.90
CA PHE A 181 9.82 9.47 2.31
C PHE A 181 11.08 9.56 3.18
N VAL A 182 12.03 8.64 2.98
CA VAL A 182 13.23 8.49 3.82
C VAL A 182 14.45 8.12 2.98
N SER A 183 15.65 8.29 3.53
CA SER A 183 16.88 7.96 2.82
C SER A 183 17.04 6.46 2.58
N ASP A 184 17.75 6.11 1.52
CA ASP A 184 18.12 4.72 1.19
C ASP A 184 18.83 4.01 2.35
N ALA A 185 19.80 4.68 2.99
CA ALA A 185 20.47 4.17 4.18
C ALA A 185 19.49 3.83 5.32
N THR A 186 18.36 4.55 5.43
CA THR A 186 17.33 4.25 6.44
C THR A 186 16.53 3.01 6.08
N LEU A 187 16.17 2.83 4.81
CA LEU A 187 15.52 1.60 4.33
C LEU A 187 16.42 0.38 4.44
N GLN A 188 17.72 0.51 4.12
CA GLN A 188 18.68 -0.59 4.28
C GLN A 188 18.83 -1.02 5.76
N ARG A 189 18.94 -0.05 6.68
CA ARG A 189 18.95 -0.35 8.13
C ARG A 189 17.66 -1.01 8.59
N ALA A 190 16.52 -0.56 8.06
CA ALA A 190 15.21 -1.16 8.33
C ALA A 190 15.20 -2.64 7.94
N SER A 191 15.61 -2.94 6.70
CA SER A 191 15.64 -4.28 6.14
C SER A 191 16.50 -5.21 6.98
N ALA A 192 17.73 -4.80 7.29
CA ALA A 192 18.64 -5.59 8.12
C ALA A 192 18.06 -5.84 9.54
N ALA A 193 17.38 -4.85 10.12
CA ALA A 193 16.78 -4.99 11.45
C ALA A 193 15.56 -5.91 11.47
N LEU A 194 14.78 -5.96 10.38
CA LEU A 194 13.64 -6.84 10.16
C LEU A 194 14.11 -8.28 9.95
N GLU A 195 15.10 -8.49 9.09
CA GLU A 195 15.72 -9.79 8.82
C GLU A 195 16.31 -10.39 10.10
N ALA A 196 17.10 -9.61 10.85
CA ALA A 196 17.69 -10.04 12.11
C ALA A 196 16.65 -10.44 13.19
N ARG A 197 15.38 -10.05 13.02
CA ARG A 197 14.27 -10.36 13.92
C ARG A 197 13.28 -11.37 13.34
N GLY A 198 13.55 -11.92 12.16
CA GLY A 198 12.69 -12.90 11.52
C GLY A 198 11.34 -12.36 11.05
N TYR A 199 11.26 -11.06 10.74
CA TYR A 199 10.07 -10.50 10.09
C TYR A 199 9.96 -11.04 8.66
N ARG A 200 8.72 -11.23 8.22
CA ARG A 200 8.40 -11.73 6.88
C ARG A 200 8.28 -10.57 5.90
N THR A 201 8.70 -10.80 4.66
CA THR A 201 8.65 -9.83 3.56
C THR A 201 7.58 -10.24 2.54
N HIS A 202 7.49 -9.52 1.41
CA HIS A 202 6.53 -9.75 0.32
C HIS A 202 5.05 -9.46 0.69
N GLU A 203 4.12 -9.79 -0.21
CA GLU A 203 2.72 -9.35 -0.18
C GLU A 203 1.93 -9.86 1.04
N PHE A 204 2.31 -11.02 1.58
CA PHE A 204 1.72 -11.62 2.78
C PHE A 204 2.63 -11.49 4.02
N GLY A 205 3.68 -10.70 3.91
CA GLY A 205 4.63 -10.44 4.98
C GLY A 205 4.17 -9.38 5.98
N ASP A 206 5.12 -8.93 6.77
CA ASP A 206 4.92 -7.88 7.75
C ASP A 206 4.90 -6.47 7.12
N SER A 207 4.41 -5.50 7.90
CA SER A 207 4.27 -4.12 7.46
C SER A 207 5.25 -3.17 8.15
N VAL A 208 5.65 -2.14 7.40
CA VAL A 208 6.45 -1.02 7.86
C VAL A 208 5.62 0.26 7.85
N PHE A 209 5.83 1.11 8.85
CA PHE A 209 5.26 2.43 8.94
C PHE A 209 6.36 3.49 8.80
N ILE A 210 6.31 4.25 7.72
CA ILE A 210 7.35 5.20 7.32
C ILE A 210 6.76 6.60 7.32
N MET A 211 7.44 7.55 7.96
CA MET A 211 7.03 8.96 7.99
C MET A 211 8.10 9.86 7.40
N LYS A 212 7.70 10.99 6.81
CA LYS A 212 8.66 12.02 6.41
C LYS A 212 9.41 12.60 7.63
N PRO A 213 10.72 12.90 7.50
CA PRO A 213 11.55 13.44 8.57
C PRO A 213 11.04 14.74 9.21
N THR A 214 10.27 15.55 8.48
CA THR A 214 9.74 16.84 8.96
C THR A 214 8.72 16.72 10.10
N TYR A 215 8.27 15.51 10.47
CA TYR A 215 7.19 15.29 11.46
C TYR A 215 7.61 14.58 12.76
N THR A 216 8.90 14.36 12.99
CA THR A 216 9.38 13.58 14.15
C THR A 216 9.30 14.30 15.51
N ASN A 217 9.10 15.63 15.55
CA ASN A 217 9.30 16.40 16.79
C ASN A 217 8.05 16.71 17.66
N ALA A 218 6.82 16.38 17.26
CA ALA A 218 5.65 16.95 17.94
C ALA A 218 4.75 16.00 18.77
N LEU A 219 4.79 14.66 18.64
CA LEU A 219 3.55 13.88 18.95
C LEU A 219 3.67 12.51 19.66
N PHE A 220 4.75 12.19 20.37
CA PHE A 220 4.77 10.95 21.17
C PHE A 220 4.96 11.21 22.67
N PRO A 221 3.93 11.02 23.51
CA PRO A 221 4.11 11.05 24.95
C PRO A 221 5.07 9.92 25.38
N PRO A 222 5.94 10.15 26.39
CA PRO A 222 7.11 9.32 26.72
C PRO A 222 6.82 7.91 27.29
N ARG A 223 5.61 7.36 27.13
CA ARG A 223 5.19 6.09 27.75
C ARG A 223 4.85 4.93 26.80
N ALA A 224 4.79 5.14 25.48
CA ALA A 224 5.03 4.00 24.59
C ALA A 224 6.51 3.63 24.77
N ARG A 225 6.90 2.35 24.87
CA ARG A 225 8.33 1.98 24.88
C ARG A 225 8.98 2.51 23.60
N VAL A 226 9.55 3.71 23.69
CA VAL A 226 10.32 4.37 22.65
C VAL A 226 11.68 3.69 22.66
N LEU A 227 11.87 2.69 21.80
CA LEU A 227 13.22 2.38 21.34
C LEU A 227 13.63 3.57 20.46
N LYS A 228 14.40 4.49 21.05
CA LYS A 228 14.98 5.62 20.33
C LYS A 228 15.99 5.08 19.34
N ASP A 229 15.69 5.13 18.05
CA ASP A 229 16.67 5.48 17.04
C ASP A 229 16.24 6.80 16.37
N ALA A 230 17.20 7.57 15.91
CA ALA A 230 17.02 8.99 15.60
C ALA A 230 16.45 9.23 14.18
N GLN A 231 15.79 8.27 13.53
CA GLN A 231 15.43 8.39 12.10
C GLN A 231 14.04 7.85 11.69
N GLY A 232 13.07 7.75 12.61
CA GLY A 232 11.65 7.84 12.25
C GLY A 232 10.98 6.63 11.58
N LEU A 233 11.54 5.42 11.72
CA LEU A 233 10.87 4.18 11.28
C LEU A 233 10.16 3.49 12.46
N ARG A 234 8.92 3.02 12.24
CA ARG A 234 8.24 2.13 13.20
C ARG A 234 7.76 0.87 12.51
N ILE A 235 8.04 -0.27 13.15
CA ILE A 235 7.63 -1.59 12.68
C ILE A 235 6.32 -1.92 13.40
N VAL A 236 5.27 -2.26 12.65
CA VAL A 236 3.99 -2.71 13.20
C VAL A 236 3.92 -4.21 12.94
N PRO A 237 4.05 -5.08 13.95
CA PRO A 237 3.84 -6.50 13.74
C PRO A 237 2.41 -6.71 13.28
N SER A 238 2.23 -7.34 12.12
CA SER A 238 0.90 -7.66 11.63
C SER A 238 0.34 -8.81 12.47
N VAL A 239 -0.85 -8.59 13.05
CA VAL A 239 -1.60 -9.67 13.70
C VAL A 239 -2.24 -10.49 12.60
N VAL A 240 -1.61 -11.60 12.23
CA VAL A 240 -2.28 -12.64 11.43
C VAL A 240 -3.19 -13.42 12.38
N ALA A 241 -4.50 -13.18 12.30
CA ALA A 241 -5.50 -14.02 12.94
C ALA A 241 -5.95 -15.13 11.96
N GLY A 242 -5.71 -16.39 12.36
CA GLY A 242 -6.14 -17.61 11.68
C GLY A 242 -5.14 -18.08 10.61
N SER A 243 -4.63 -19.32 10.58
CA SER A 243 -4.83 -20.53 11.37
C SER A 243 -3.66 -21.46 11.02
N ASP A 244 -3.16 -22.19 12.02
CA ASP A 244 -2.25 -23.34 11.94
C ASP A 244 -1.57 -23.67 10.60
N TYR A 245 -0.30 -23.24 10.48
CA TYR A 245 0.69 -24.01 9.73
C TYR A 245 1.80 -24.42 10.69
N GLN A 246 1.68 -25.63 11.22
CA GLN A 246 2.77 -26.35 11.84
C GLN A 246 3.88 -26.48 10.80
N THR A 247 5.00 -25.78 11.01
CA THR A 247 6.26 -26.14 10.36
C THR A 247 6.72 -27.45 10.98
N SER A 248 6.40 -28.57 10.30
CA SER A 248 7.03 -29.85 10.55
C SER A 248 8.52 -29.71 10.27
N SER A 249 9.30 -29.85 11.32
CA SER A 249 10.74 -30.09 11.28
C SER A 249 11.06 -31.42 10.57
N ALA A 250 12.13 -31.37 9.77
CA ALA A 250 13.11 -32.43 9.52
C ALA A 250 12.73 -33.58 8.57
N PRO A 251 13.73 -34.28 7.98
CA PRO A 251 15.18 -34.23 8.25
C PRO A 251 16.06 -33.58 7.18
#